data_AF-A0A1N6JQI1-F1
#
_entry.id   AF-A0A1N6JQI1-F1
#
_cell.length_a   1.000
_cell.length_b   1.000
_cell.length_c   1.000
_cell.angle_alpha   90.00
_cell.angle_beta   90.00
_cell.angle_gamma   90.00
#
_symmetry.space_group_name_H-M   'P 1'
#
loop_
_entity.id
_entity.type
_entity.pdbx_description
1 polymer ?
#
loop_
_entity_poly.entity_id
_entity_poly.type
_entity_poly.pdbx_seq_one_letter_code
_entity_poly.pdbx_strand_id
1 'polypeptide(L)' 'MSLHDFAKDLAHLEYVLPLLKHGNPLSLPYWRRRVVALEAQQALLPDGRRRVARLLRLFNEFERAVVPSR' A
#
# COMPACT_ATOMS: atom_id res chain seq x y z
N MET A 1 -8.40 15.62 2.36
CA MET A 1 -7.18 15.35 3.15
C MET A 1 -6.18 16.46 2.87
N SER A 2 -5.45 16.96 3.86
CA SER A 2 -4.38 17.93 3.62
C SER A 2 -3.13 17.24 3.03
N LEU A 3 -2.20 18.01 2.47
CA LEU A 3 -0.91 17.47 2.01
C LEU A 3 -0.12 16.81 3.15
N HIS A 4 -0.19 17.38 4.36
CA HIS A 4 0.49 16.83 5.54
C HIS A 4 -0.09 15.47 5.94
N ASP A 5 -1.42 15.38 6.01
CA ASP A 5 -2.11 14.12 6.34
C ASP A 5 -1.82 13.05 5.27
N PHE A 6 -1.81 13.42 3.99
CA PHE A 6 -1.46 12.51 2.90
C PHE A 6 -0.04 11.98 3.05
N ALA A 7 0.93 12.85 3.29
CA ALA A 7 2.33 12.45 3.45
C ALA A 7 2.51 11.51 4.66
N LYS A 8 1.81 11.79 5.76
CA LYS A 8 1.84 10.97 6.97
C LYS A 8 1.23 9.58 6.73
N ASP A 9 0.05 9.52 6.13
CA ASP A 9 -0.64 8.26 5.83
C ASP A 9 0.17 7.42 4.83
N LEU A 10 0.72 8.05 3.79
CA LEU A 10 1.56 7.37 2.80
C LEU A 10 2.82 6.78 3.44
N ALA A 11 3.53 7.55 4.28
CA ALA A 11 4.71 7.08 4.99
C ALA A 11 4.39 5.94 5.97
N HIS A 12 3.24 6.00 6.64
CA HIS A 12 2.79 4.94 7.52
C HIS A 12 2.54 3.63 6.76
N LEU A 13 1.89 3.69 5.60
CA LEU A 13 1.66 2.50 4.77
C LEU A 13 2.96 1.93 4.20
N GLU A 14 3.90 2.77 3.80
CA GLU A 14 5.23 2.32 3.35
C GLU A 14 6.00 1.56 4.44
N TYR A 15 5.79 1.91 5.71
CA TYR A 15 6.37 1.21 6.84
C TYR A 15 5.64 -0.10 7.17
N VAL A 16 4.30 -0.07 7.24
CA VAL A 16 3.50 -1.23 7.70
C VAL A 16 3.43 -2.34 6.65
N LEU A 17 3.28 -2.00 5.37
CA LEU A 17 2.99 -3.00 4.34
C LEU A 17 4.07 -4.09 4.20
N PRO A 18 5.38 -3.79 4.19
CA PRO A 18 6.42 -4.83 4.16
C PRO A 18 6.36 -5.82 5.33
N LEU A 19 5.88 -5.38 6.50
CA LEU A 19 5.74 -6.21 7.70
C LEU A 19 4.60 -7.23 7.56
N LEU A 20 3.61 -6.94 6.71
CA LEU A 20 2.48 -7.83 6.44
C LEU A 20 2.87 -9.08 5.66
N LYS A 21 4.03 -9.10 4.98
CA LYS A 21 4.53 -10.27 4.25
C LYS A 21 4.64 -11.52 5.13
N HIS A 22 4.88 -11.32 6.42
CA HIS A 22 5.00 -12.40 7.42
C HIS A 22 3.75 -12.50 8.31
N GLY A 23 2.71 -11.69 8.03
CA GLY A 23 1.53 -11.53 8.85
C GLY A 23 0.27 -12.21 8.28
N ASN A 24 -0.87 -11.95 8.92
CA ASN A 24 -2.16 -12.58 8.60
C ASN A 24 -2.70 -12.15 7.20
N PRO A 25 -2.86 -13.08 6.24
CA PRO A 25 -3.39 -12.79 4.90
C PRO A 25 -4.79 -12.15 4.90
N LEU A 26 -5.60 -12.40 5.93
CA LEU A 26 -6.95 -11.83 6.07
C LEU A 26 -6.93 -10.30 6.24
N SER A 27 -5.78 -9.72 6.61
CA SER A 27 -5.62 -8.27 6.72
C SER A 27 -5.31 -7.59 5.37
N LEU A 28 -4.89 -8.34 4.34
CA LEU A 28 -4.47 -7.77 3.05
C LEU A 28 -5.57 -6.97 2.35
N PRO A 29 -6.85 -7.42 2.29
CA PRO A 29 -7.92 -6.64 1.66
C PRO A 29 -8.15 -5.30 2.36
N TYR A 30 -8.03 -5.25 3.68
CA TYR A 30 -8.16 -4.02 4.47
C TYR A 30 -7.06 -3.02 4.08
N TRP A 31 -5.80 -3.46 4.08
CA TRP A 31 -4.68 -2.60 3.75
C TRP A 31 -4.66 -2.16 2.29
N ARG A 32 -5.11 -3.02 1.36
CA ARG A 32 -5.24 -2.67 -0.06
C ARG A 32 -6.24 -1.54 -0.26
N ARG A 33 -7.39 -1.57 0.43
CA ARG A 33 -8.38 -0.47 0.40
C ARG A 33 -7.80 0.85 0.89
N ARG A 34 -6.95 0.83 1.92
CA ARG A 34 -6.27 2.04 2.41
C ARG A 34 -5.32 2.64 1.37
N VAL A 35 -4.57 1.82 0.63
CA VAL A 35 -3.72 2.31 -0.47
C VAL A 35 -4.54 2.86 -1.64
N VAL A 36 -5.62 2.17 -2.03
CA VAL A 36 -6.52 2.65 -3.10
C VAL A 36 -7.14 4.00 -2.74
N ALA A 37 -7.50 4.23 -1.48
CA ALA A 37 -7.98 5.54 -1.04
C ALA A 37 -6.97 6.68 -1.25
N LEU A 38 -5.67 6.39 -1.25
CA LEU A 38 -4.61 7.36 -1.52
C LEU A 38 -4.43 7.65 -3.02
N GLU A 39 -4.90 6.80 -3.94
CA GLU A 39 -4.77 7.03 -5.38
C GLU A 39 -5.42 8.35 -5.82
N ALA A 40 -6.59 8.67 -5.25
CA ALA A 40 -7.32 9.90 -5.57
C ALA A 40 -6.53 11.18 -5.22
N GLN A 41 -5.53 11.08 -4.36
CA GLN A 41 -4.77 12.20 -3.81
C GLN A 41 -3.26 12.10 -4.11
N GLN A 42 -2.84 11.15 -4.95
CA GLN A 42 -1.43 10.90 -5.26
C GLN A 42 -0.70 12.09 -5.91
N ALA A 43 -1.44 13.04 -6.49
CA ALA A 43 -0.89 14.26 -7.09
C ALA A 43 -0.52 15.34 -6.05
N LEU A 44 -0.87 15.15 -4.77
CA LEU A 44 -0.48 16.07 -3.69
C LEU A 44 1.03 16.05 -3.42
N LEU A 45 1.74 14.98 -3.79
CA LEU A 45 3.19 14.92 -3.72
C LEU A 45 3.80 14.74 -5.12
N PRO A 46 4.95 15.37 -5.42
CA PRO A 46 5.63 15.19 -6.71
C PRO A 46 5.91 13.72 -7.07
N ASP A 47 6.18 12.89 -6.06
CA ASP A 47 6.48 11.46 -6.20
C ASP A 47 5.32 10.55 -5.72
N GLY A 48 4.19 11.12 -5.33
CA GLY A 48 3.07 10.38 -4.73
C GLY A 48 2.55 9.26 -5.63
N ARG A 49 2.40 9.52 -6.94
CA ARG A 49 2.03 8.48 -7.93
C ARG A 49 2.99 7.30 -7.94
N ARG A 50 4.30 7.56 -7.90
CA ARG A 50 5.33 6.51 -7.92
C ARG A 50 5.27 5.66 -6.64
N ARG A 51 5.06 6.31 -5.50
CA ARG A 51 4.99 5.68 -4.18
C ARG A 51 3.74 4.82 -4.02
N VAL A 52 2.56 5.36 -4.34
CA VAL A 52 1.30 4.60 -4.33
C VAL A 52 1.37 3.39 -5.26
N ALA A 53 1.91 3.55 -6.48
CA ALA A 53 2.10 2.44 -7.41
C ALA A 53 3.07 1.35 -6.87
N ARG A 54 4.10 1.75 -6.10
CA ARG A 54 4.99 0.78 -5.43
C ARG A 54 4.24 -0.02 -4.36
N LEU A 55 3.39 0.63 -3.56
CA LEU A 55 2.58 -0.07 -2.55
C LEU A 55 1.60 -1.06 -3.19
N LEU A 56 0.94 -0.69 -4.29
CA LEU A 56 0.05 -1.61 -5.01
C LEU A 56 0.79 -2.82 -5.60
N ARG A 57 2.03 -2.64 -6.06
CA ARG A 57 2.88 -3.75 -6.51
C ARG A 57 3.21 -4.73 -5.38
N LEU A 58 3.48 -4.24 -4.17
CA LEU A 58 3.72 -5.12 -3.01
C LEU A 58 2.52 -6.04 -2.73
N PHE A 59 1.28 -5.56 -2.89
CA PHE A 59 0.11 -6.43 -2.75
C PHE A 59 0.04 -7.52 -3.80
N ASN A 60 0.38 -7.21 -5.05
CA ASN A 60 0.45 -8.24 -6.10
C ASN A 60 1.53 -9.29 -5.80
N GLU A 61 2.64 -8.89 -5.17
CA GLU A 61 3.66 -9.83 -4.69
C GLU A 61 3.17 -10.68 -3.52
N PHE A 62 2.42 -10.12 -2.58
CA PHE A 62 1.81 -10.88 -1.48
C PHE A 62 0.79 -11.90 -1.98
N GLU A 63 -0.06 -11.52 -2.93
CA GLU A 63 -1.03 -12.42 -3.56
C GLU A 63 -0.32 -13.59 -4.28
N ARG A 64 0.79 -13.32 -4.98
CA ARG A 64 1.63 -14.36 -5.60
C ARG A 64 2.31 -15.27 -4.58
N ALA A 65 2.70 -14.76 -3.42
CA ALA A 65 3.32 -15.57 -2.37
C ALA A 65 2.30 -16.45 -1.63
N VAL A 66 1.03 -16.05 -1.57
CA VAL A 66 -0.05 -16.81 -0.93
C VAL A 66 -0.56 -17.95 -1.81
N VAL A 67 -0.46 -17.85 -3.14
CA VAL A 67 -0.76 -18.96 -4.06
C VAL A 67 0.48 -19.85 -4.16
N PRO A 68 0.49 -21.07 -3.59
CA PRO A 68 1.59 -21.98 -3.81
C PRO A 68 1.59 -22.35 -5.29
N SER A 69 2.72 -22.19 -5.96
CA SER A 69 2.98 -22.85 -7.24
C SER A 69 2.63 -24.33 -7.06
N ARG A 70 1.53 -24.77 -7.68
CA ARG A 70 1.18 -26.19 -7.77
C ARG A 70 2.12 -26.89 -8.73
#